data_AF-F2SA33-F1
#
_entry.id   AF-F2SA33-F1
#
_cell.length_a   1.000
_cell.length_b   1.000
_cell.length_c   1.000
_cell.angle_alpha   90.00
_cell.angle_beta   90.00
_cell.angle_gamma   90.00
#
_symmetry.space_group_name_H-M   'P 1'
#
loop_
_entity.id
_entity.type
_entity.pdbx_description
1 polymer ?
#
loop_
_entity_poly.entity_id
_entity_poly.type
_entity_poly.pdbx_seq_one_letter_code
_entity_poly.pdbx_strand_id
1 'polypeptide(L)'
;MLPISKLMVLALAWIGGTITFSTQAGDIIGYRTVHDKQAAHYEAAGTLTFDENQHEIQLGKGVYLTARGGYWRKGHEYSYCAVFVNTAQLSAVPKAWVPEKHGRSRLWWNQINISRYIRSLDKG
;
A
#
# COMPACT_ATOMS: atom_id res chain seq x y z
N MET A 1 -69.56 -15.87 2.36
CA MET A 1 -68.71 -16.44 3.43
C MET A 1 -67.48 -17.02 2.74
N LEU A 2 -66.31 -16.40 2.90
CA LEU A 2 -65.03 -16.84 2.32
C LEU A 2 -64.22 -17.53 3.42
N PRO A 3 -63.74 -18.79 3.25
CA PRO A 3 -62.96 -19.44 4.29
C PRO A 3 -61.52 -18.97 4.27
N ILE A 4 -61.13 -18.41 5.41
CA ILE A 4 -59.76 -18.09 5.81
C ILE A 4 -59.06 -19.41 6.15
N SER A 5 -58.04 -19.80 5.39
CA SER A 5 -57.01 -20.73 5.87
C SER A 5 -55.71 -20.58 5.09
N LYS A 6 -54.95 -19.57 5.52
CA LYS A 6 -53.51 -19.63 5.81
C LYS A 6 -52.69 -20.66 5.02
N LEU A 7 -52.02 -20.21 3.97
CA LEU A 7 -50.70 -20.72 3.59
C LEU A 7 -49.76 -19.52 3.46
N MET A 8 -49.22 -19.05 4.59
CA MET A 8 -48.00 -18.24 4.58
C MET A 8 -46.85 -19.21 4.31
N VAL A 9 -46.32 -19.18 3.09
CA VAL A 9 -45.03 -19.79 2.79
C VAL A 9 -43.97 -18.86 3.38
N LEU A 10 -43.49 -19.21 4.58
CA LEU A 10 -42.32 -18.58 5.18
C LEU A 10 -41.09 -19.12 4.45
N ALA A 11 -40.67 -18.44 3.38
CA ALA A 11 -39.39 -18.71 2.76
C ALA A 11 -38.30 -18.25 3.74
N LEU A 12 -37.70 -19.20 4.48
CA LEU A 12 -36.44 -18.98 5.17
C LEU A 12 -35.37 -18.71 4.11
N ALA A 13 -35.16 -17.44 3.78
CA ALA A 13 -33.94 -17.01 3.12
C ALA A 13 -32.81 -17.29 4.10
N TRP A 14 -32.06 -18.37 3.84
CA TRP A 14 -30.73 -18.54 4.38
C TRP A 14 -29.95 -17.28 4.01
N ILE A 15 -29.80 -16.36 4.95
CA ILE A 15 -28.76 -15.34 4.88
C ILE A 15 -27.46 -16.10 5.13
N GLY A 16 -27.06 -16.91 4.15
CA GLY A 16 -25.68 -17.30 3.96
C GLY A 16 -24.96 -16.01 3.59
N GLY A 17 -24.64 -15.19 4.58
CA GLY A 17 -23.70 -14.12 4.43
C GLY A 17 -22.41 -14.78 4.00
N THR A 18 -22.15 -14.80 2.69
CA THR A 18 -20.79 -14.99 2.21
C THR A 18 -20.03 -13.84 2.83
N ILE A 19 -19.25 -14.12 3.88
CA ILE A 19 -18.15 -13.26 4.24
C ILE A 19 -17.23 -13.35 3.04
N THR A 20 -17.43 -12.45 2.09
CA THR A 20 -16.48 -12.26 1.01
C THR A 20 -15.27 -11.66 1.70
N PHE A 21 -14.38 -12.52 2.20
CA PHE A 21 -13.00 -12.13 2.40
C PHE A 21 -12.54 -11.70 1.01
N SER A 22 -12.47 -10.40 0.80
CA SER A 22 -11.93 -9.81 -0.42
C SER A 22 -10.46 -10.19 -0.49
N THR A 23 -10.20 -11.36 -1.05
CA THR A 23 -8.87 -11.92 -1.30
C THR A 23 -8.33 -11.40 -2.63
N GLN A 24 -8.66 -10.16 -3.00
CA GLN A 24 -7.84 -9.48 -3.99
C GLN A 24 -6.68 -8.81 -3.25
N ALA A 25 -5.83 -9.64 -2.64
CA ALA A 25 -4.45 -9.26 -2.45
C ALA A 25 -3.95 -8.95 -3.87
N GLY A 26 -3.83 -7.67 -4.21
CA GLY A 26 -3.51 -7.25 -5.56
C GLY A 26 -2.07 -7.62 -5.95
N ASP A 27 -1.46 -6.91 -6.88
CA ASP A 27 -0.09 -7.27 -7.27
C ASP A 27 0.92 -6.87 -6.19
N ILE A 28 1.95 -7.70 -6.00
CA ILE A 28 3.07 -7.36 -5.12
C ILE A 28 3.94 -6.32 -5.82
N ILE A 29 4.10 -5.16 -5.21
CA ILE A 29 4.97 -4.07 -5.71
C ILE A 29 6.34 -4.04 -5.04
N GLY A 30 6.52 -4.82 -3.97
CA GLY A 30 7.80 -4.99 -3.30
C GLY A 30 7.66 -5.56 -1.90
N TYR A 31 8.81 -5.65 -1.22
CA TYR A 31 8.93 -6.21 0.10
C TYR A 31 9.62 -5.23 1.04
N ARG A 32 9.29 -5.29 2.32
CA ARG A 32 9.95 -4.48 3.34
C ARG A 32 10.10 -5.29 4.61
N THR A 33 11.29 -5.23 5.20
CA THR A 33 11.51 -5.74 6.56
C THR A 33 11.42 -4.57 7.54
N VAL A 34 10.53 -4.67 8.51
CA VAL A 34 10.29 -3.63 9.54
C VAL A 34 10.21 -4.27 10.91
N HIS A 35 10.43 -3.49 11.96
CA HIS A 35 10.20 -3.95 13.33
C HIS A 35 8.71 -4.30 13.52
N ASP A 36 8.38 -5.31 14.33
CA ASP A 36 7.01 -5.82 14.47
C ASP A 36 5.99 -4.75 14.87
N LYS A 37 6.39 -3.80 15.73
CA LYS A 37 5.60 -2.60 16.04
C LYS A 37 5.17 -1.81 14.78
N GLN A 38 6.09 -1.58 13.85
CA GLN A 38 5.78 -0.87 12.60
C GLN A 38 4.90 -1.73 11.67
N ALA A 39 5.12 -3.05 11.63
CA ALA A 39 4.22 -3.95 10.89
C ALA A 39 2.79 -3.87 11.43
N ALA A 40 2.60 -3.90 12.76
CA ALA A 40 1.29 -3.74 13.37
C ALA A 40 0.63 -2.39 13.05
N HIS A 41 1.43 -1.31 12.95
CA HIS A 41 0.92 0.00 12.50
C HIS A 41 0.44 -0.04 11.04
N TYR A 42 1.17 -0.70 10.13
CA TYR A 42 0.75 -0.85 8.73
C TYR A 42 -0.55 -1.63 8.60
N GLU A 43 -0.67 -2.76 9.31
CA GLU A 43 -1.88 -3.58 9.32
C GLU A 43 -3.07 -2.81 9.87
N ALA A 44 -2.90 -2.09 10.98
CA ALA A 44 -3.96 -1.28 11.57
C ALA A 44 -4.40 -0.12 10.67
N ALA A 45 -3.47 0.49 9.94
CA ALA A 45 -3.77 1.55 8.97
C ALA A 45 -4.34 1.01 7.65
N GLY A 46 -4.17 -0.28 7.36
CA GLY A 46 -4.47 -0.89 6.07
C GLY A 46 -3.59 -0.37 4.92
N THR A 47 -2.48 0.32 5.23
CA THR A 47 -1.58 0.93 4.26
C THR A 47 -0.21 1.24 4.88
N LEU A 48 0.78 1.50 4.04
CA LEU A 48 2.11 1.92 4.49
C LEU A 48 2.05 3.33 5.10
N THR A 49 2.50 3.47 6.34
CA THR A 49 2.70 4.77 6.99
C THR A 49 4.19 5.13 7.05
N PHE A 50 4.47 6.43 7.00
CA PHE A 50 5.84 6.91 7.12
C PHE A 50 6.16 7.24 8.58
N ASP A 51 6.86 6.33 9.27
CA ASP A 51 7.25 6.50 10.68
C ASP A 51 8.70 6.99 10.83
N GLU A 52 9.18 7.76 9.84
CA GLU A 52 10.56 8.22 9.67
C GLU A 52 11.55 7.21 9.08
N ASN A 53 12.59 7.73 8.41
CA ASN A 53 13.63 6.92 7.80
C ASN A 53 14.62 6.45 8.86
N GLN A 54 14.73 5.14 9.07
CA GLN A 54 15.71 4.58 9.99
C GLN A 54 17.11 4.52 9.33
N HIS A 55 17.22 3.96 8.12
CA HIS A 55 18.48 3.80 7.37
C HIS A 55 18.25 3.73 5.86
N GLU A 56 19.33 3.79 5.05
CA GLU A 56 19.32 3.57 3.58
C GLU A 56 18.41 4.52 2.77
N ILE A 57 18.54 5.82 3.04
CA ILE A 57 17.81 6.86 2.32
C ILE A 57 18.36 7.01 0.90
N GLN A 58 17.60 6.57 -0.11
CA GLN A 58 18.00 6.73 -1.52
C GLN A 58 17.70 8.14 -2.04
N LEU A 59 16.47 8.62 -1.88
CA LEU A 59 16.01 9.89 -2.45
C LEU A 59 15.70 10.96 -1.40
N GLY A 60 15.30 10.56 -0.20
CA GLY A 60 14.80 11.44 0.86
C GLY A 60 13.78 10.74 1.77
N LYS A 61 12.89 11.50 2.40
CA LYS A 61 11.83 10.93 3.26
C LYS A 61 10.88 10.08 2.42
N GLY A 62 10.66 8.82 2.82
CA GLY A 62 9.72 7.93 2.13
C GLY A 62 9.79 6.49 2.62
N VAL A 63 8.81 5.68 2.25
CA VAL A 63 8.83 4.24 2.48
C VAL A 63 9.48 3.57 1.27
N TYR A 64 10.58 2.87 1.52
CA TYR A 64 11.37 2.16 0.50
C TYR A 64 11.05 0.67 0.53
N LEU A 65 10.96 0.08 -0.65
CA LEU A 65 10.72 -1.33 -0.85
C LEU A 65 11.94 -1.98 -1.51
N THR A 66 12.05 -3.28 -1.32
CA THR A 66 13.05 -4.15 -1.95
C THR A 66 12.36 -5.07 -2.95
N ALA A 67 13.10 -5.51 -3.97
CA ALA A 67 12.55 -6.39 -5.01
C ALA A 67 12.28 -7.82 -4.51
N ARG A 68 12.85 -8.21 -3.37
CA ARG A 68 12.78 -9.59 -2.86
C ARG A 68 12.56 -9.62 -1.35
N GLY A 69 11.74 -10.57 -0.92
CA GLY A 69 11.47 -10.81 0.50
C GLY A 69 12.76 -11.05 1.29
N GLY A 70 12.90 -10.34 2.40
CA GLY A 70 14.02 -10.52 3.33
C GLY A 70 15.37 -10.00 2.84
N TYR A 71 15.43 -9.12 1.85
CA TYR A 71 16.70 -8.47 1.47
C TYR A 71 17.30 -7.63 2.61
N TRP A 72 16.46 -7.05 3.46
CA TRP A 72 16.88 -6.45 4.73
C TRP A 72 16.75 -7.45 5.87
N ARG A 73 17.57 -8.51 5.86
CA ARG A 73 17.56 -9.54 6.91
C ARG A 73 17.79 -8.91 8.29
N LYS A 74 16.92 -9.24 9.24
CA LYS A 74 16.98 -8.77 10.62
C LYS A 74 16.65 -9.90 11.60
N GLY A 75 16.75 -9.60 12.89
CA GLY A 75 16.50 -10.53 13.99
C GLY A 75 15.02 -10.90 14.15
N HIS A 76 14.69 -11.54 15.28
CA HIS A 76 13.37 -12.12 15.54
C HIS A 76 12.25 -11.09 15.80
N GLU A 77 12.58 -9.84 16.11
CA GLU A 77 11.62 -8.74 16.34
C GLU A 77 11.21 -8.00 15.05
N TYR A 78 11.43 -8.64 13.90
CA TYR A 78 11.22 -8.04 12.59
C TYR A 78 10.33 -8.91 11.72
N SER A 79 9.37 -8.24 11.11
CA SER A 79 8.40 -8.81 10.19
C SER A 79 8.86 -8.61 8.75
N TYR A 80 8.63 -9.64 7.93
CA TYR A 80 8.94 -9.67 6.50
C TYR A 80 7.66 -9.42 5.70
N CYS A 81 7.38 -8.15 5.41
CA CYS A 81 6.13 -7.73 4.77
C CYS A 81 6.23 -7.84 3.24
N ALA A 82 5.20 -8.40 2.62
CA ALA A 82 4.91 -8.22 1.19
C ALA A 82 3.90 -7.08 1.03
N VAL A 83 4.19 -6.12 0.14
CA VAL A 83 3.34 -4.97 -0.09
C VAL A 83 2.52 -5.20 -1.35
N PHE A 84 1.21 -5.30 -1.15
CA PHE A 84 0.23 -5.45 -2.21
C PHE A 84 -0.32 -4.08 -2.63
N VAL A 85 -0.77 -3.99 -3.88
CA VAL A 85 -1.39 -2.77 -4.41
C VAL A 85 -2.69 -3.08 -5.12
N ASN A 86 -3.64 -2.14 -5.11
CA ASN A 86 -4.70 -2.15 -6.09
C ASN A 86 -4.12 -1.72 -7.45
N THR A 87 -3.99 -2.65 -8.40
CA THR A 87 -3.33 -2.40 -9.69
C THR A 87 -4.02 -1.32 -10.51
N ALA A 88 -5.35 -1.22 -10.45
CA ALA A 88 -6.10 -0.18 -11.15
C ALA A 88 -5.77 1.21 -10.56
N GLN A 89 -5.78 1.35 -9.23
CA GLN A 89 -5.39 2.59 -8.57
C GLN A 89 -3.92 2.93 -8.85
N LEU A 90 -3.02 1.94 -8.78
CA LEU A 90 -1.61 2.16 -9.09
C LEU A 90 -1.45 2.68 -10.50
N SER A 91 -2.11 2.09 -11.50
CA SER A 91 -2.02 2.53 -12.90
C SER A 91 -2.51 3.97 -13.09
N ALA A 92 -3.53 4.40 -12.34
CA ALA A 92 -4.13 5.73 -12.45
C ALA A 92 -3.28 6.84 -11.79
N VAL A 93 -2.36 6.50 -10.88
CA VAL A 93 -1.52 7.48 -10.18
C VAL A 93 -0.33 7.89 -11.06
N PRO A 94 -0.09 9.20 -11.29
CA PRO A 94 1.13 9.68 -11.96
C PRO A 94 2.39 9.23 -11.23
N LYS A 95 3.39 8.80 -12.00
CA LYS A 95 4.69 8.34 -11.47
C LYS A 95 5.79 9.18 -12.10
N ALA A 96 6.75 9.60 -11.29
CA ALA A 96 7.91 10.35 -11.75
C ALA A 96 9.18 9.55 -11.48
N TRP A 97 10.03 9.42 -12.51
CA TRP A 97 11.41 9.01 -12.31
C TRP A 97 12.22 10.20 -11.80
N VAL A 98 12.89 10.07 -10.66
CA VAL A 98 13.70 11.14 -10.07
C VAL A 98 15.20 10.87 -10.34
N PRO A 99 15.83 11.57 -11.29
CA PRO A 99 17.27 11.41 -11.55
C PRO A 99 18.10 12.00 -10.41
N GLU A 100 19.38 11.64 -10.30
CA GLU A 100 20.27 12.20 -9.28
C GLU A 100 20.43 13.72 -9.43
N LYS A 101 20.43 14.20 -10.68
CA LYS A 101 20.59 15.61 -11.04
C LYS A 101 19.61 16.01 -12.14
N HIS A 102 19.22 17.28 -12.14
CA HIS A 102 18.48 17.91 -13.21
C HIS A 102 19.00 19.34 -13.41
N GLY A 103 19.53 19.63 -14.60
CA GLY A 103 20.30 20.85 -14.86
C GLY A 103 21.49 20.96 -13.90
N ARG A 104 21.60 22.09 -13.18
CA ARG A 104 22.65 22.34 -12.18
C ARG A 104 22.29 21.86 -10.76
N SER A 105 21.10 21.31 -10.57
CA SER A 105 20.59 20.93 -9.25
C SER A 105 20.78 19.44 -8.99
N ARG A 106 21.36 19.09 -7.83
CA ARG A 106 21.27 17.73 -7.26
C ARG A 106 19.88 17.55 -6.66
N LEU A 107 19.19 16.50 -7.07
CA LEU A 107 17.85 16.18 -6.60
C LEU A 107 17.89 15.26 -5.38
N TRP A 108 18.61 14.15 -5.46
CA TRP A 108 18.64 13.16 -4.39
C TRP A 108 19.12 13.78 -3.07
N TRP A 109 18.47 13.38 -1.97
CA TRP A 109 18.65 13.93 -0.62
C TRP A 109 18.28 15.41 -0.46
N ASN A 110 17.72 16.05 -1.49
CA ASN A 110 17.26 17.43 -1.44
C ASN A 110 15.76 17.49 -1.76
N GLN A 111 14.93 17.39 -0.72
CA GLN A 111 13.47 17.33 -0.86
C GLN A 111 12.88 18.56 -1.57
N ILE A 112 13.51 19.74 -1.40
CA ILE A 112 13.09 20.98 -2.06
C ILE A 112 13.31 20.85 -3.57
N ASN A 113 14.47 20.36 -3.99
CA ASN A 113 14.78 20.16 -5.40
C ASN A 113 13.93 19.05 -6.02
N ILE A 114 13.68 17.94 -5.32
CA ILE A 114 12.78 16.87 -5.78
C ILE A 114 11.37 17.41 -5.97
N SER A 115 10.84 18.15 -4.99
CA SER A 115 9.49 18.72 -5.06
C SER A 115 9.35 19.71 -6.22
N ARG A 116 10.36 20.55 -6.45
CA ARG A 116 10.40 21.48 -7.59
C ARG A 116 10.46 20.74 -8.92
N TYR A 117 11.29 19.70 -9.00
CA TYR A 117 11.40 18.86 -10.18
C TYR A 117 10.08 18.15 -10.52
N ILE A 118 9.44 17.50 -9.56
CA ILE A 118 8.15 16.82 -9.77
C ILE A 118 7.10 17.83 -10.28
N ARG A 119 6.96 19.00 -9.64
CA ARG A 119 6.04 20.06 -10.10
C ARG A 119 6.36 20.61 -11.48
N SER A 120 7.60 20.48 -11.94
CA SER A 120 7.97 20.89 -13.30
C SER A 120 7.54 19.88 -14.37
N LEU A 121 7.36 18.61 -13.99
CA LEU A 121 6.88 17.56 -14.90
C LEU A 121 5.38 17.74 -15.24
N ASP A 122 4.58 18.26 -14.30
CA ASP A 122 3.14 18.51 -14.50
C ASP A 122 2.85 19.67 -15.48
N LYS A 123 3.87 20.45 -15.84
CA LYS A 123 3.75 21.60 -16.76
C LYS A 123 4.21 21.29 -18.18
N GLY A 124 4.57 20.04 -18.46
CA GLY A 124 5.04 19.54 -19.76
C GLY A 124 3.94 18.94 -20.62
#